data_AF-T2J0U1-F1
#
_entry.id   AF-T2J0U1-F1
#
_cell.length_a   1.000
_cell.length_b   1.000
_cell.length_c   1.000
_cell.angle_alpha   90.00
_cell.angle_beta   90.00
_cell.angle_gamma   90.00
#
_symmetry.space_group_name_H-M   'P 1'
#
loop_
_entity.id
_entity.type
_entity.pdbx_description
1 polymer ?
#
loop_
_entity_poly.entity_id
_entity_poly.type
_entity_poly.pdbx_seq_one_letter_code
_entity_poly.pdbx_strand_id
1 'polypeptide(L)'
;MADIDGDGRDDIIGFGQDSIFYALSEGDGSFTESEILNLEGASNFTIGAGGWTRQGQFPRFLDDINGDDKADIVGFGSESVFAALA
;
A
#
# COMPACT_ATOMS: atom_id res chain seq x y z
N MET A 1 -1.67 -6.02 -4.86
CA MET A 1 -0.44 -6.80 -4.63
C MET A 1 0.66 -6.07 -5.34
N ALA A 2 1.83 -6.02 -4.73
CA ALA A 2 3.05 -5.41 -5.23
C ALA A 2 4.20 -5.80 -4.30
N ASP A 3 5.44 -5.70 -4.77
CA ASP A 3 6.66 -5.97 -4.00
C ASP A 3 6.96 -4.80 -3.04
N ILE A 4 6.71 -4.96 -1.73
CA ILE A 4 6.88 -3.87 -0.75
C ILE A 4 8.24 -3.91 -0.05
N ASP A 5 8.97 -5.03 -0.12
CA ASP A 5 10.25 -5.22 0.56
C ASP A 5 11.47 -5.30 -0.37
N GLY A 6 11.24 -5.36 -1.68
CA GLY A 6 12.24 -5.33 -2.75
C GLY A 6 12.87 -6.69 -3.02
N ASP A 7 12.17 -7.78 -2.69
CA ASP A 7 12.67 -9.15 -2.87
C ASP A 7 12.36 -9.76 -4.25
N GLY A 8 11.62 -9.03 -5.09
CA GLY A 8 11.18 -9.42 -6.43
C GLY A 8 9.88 -10.22 -6.45
N ARG A 9 9.11 -10.27 -5.35
CA ARG A 9 7.84 -11.02 -5.25
C ARG A 9 6.69 -10.09 -4.89
N ASP A 10 5.53 -10.36 -5.47
CA ASP A 10 4.31 -9.63 -5.14
C ASP A 10 3.79 -10.01 -3.75
N ASP A 11 3.68 -9.02 -2.86
CA ASP A 11 3.10 -9.15 -1.53
C ASP A 11 1.60 -8.81 -1.51
N ILE A 12 0.93 -9.19 -0.42
CA ILE A 12 -0.45 -8.75 -0.16
C ILE A 12 -0.41 -7.43 0.59
N ILE A 13 -1.17 -6.44 0.09
CA ILE A 13 -1.38 -5.15 0.75
C ILE A 13 -2.89 -4.92 0.88
N GLY A 14 -3.35 -4.53 2.07
CA GLY A 14 -4.74 -4.29 2.40
C GLY A 14 -4.96 -2.92 3.04
N PHE A 15 -5.82 -2.09 2.44
CA PHE A 15 -6.21 -0.80 3.00
C PHE A 15 -7.39 -0.97 3.96
N GLY A 16 -7.11 -0.89 5.27
CA GLY A 16 -8.10 -1.10 6.32
C GLY A 16 -8.83 0.17 6.77
N GLN A 17 -9.50 0.05 7.91
CA GLN A 17 -10.19 1.16 8.56
C GLN A 17 -9.19 2.22 9.03
N ASP A 18 -8.21 1.84 9.85
CA ASP A 18 -7.28 2.81 10.48
C ASP A 18 -5.81 2.59 10.06
N SER A 19 -5.50 1.41 9.53
CA SER A 19 -4.15 1.00 9.14
C SER A 19 -4.14 0.37 7.76
N ILE A 20 -2.98 0.41 7.11
CA ILE A 20 -2.66 -0.46 5.98
C ILE A 20 -1.93 -1.67 6.53
N PHE A 21 -2.27 -2.83 6.01
CA PHE A 21 -1.66 -4.10 6.37
C PHE A 21 -0.89 -4.67 5.20
N TYR A 22 0.18 -5.41 5.49
CA TYR A 22 0.89 -6.20 4.49
C TYR A 22 1.15 -7.61 4.99
N ALA A 23 1.35 -8.55 4.07
CA ALA A 23 1.87 -9.89 4.35
C ALA A 23 2.85 -10.27 3.22
N LEU A 24 4.07 -10.64 3.60
CA LEU A 24 5.16 -10.90 2.66
C LEU A 24 4.99 -12.26 2.01
N SER A 25 5.30 -12.34 0.72
CA SER A 25 5.29 -13.60 -0.03
C SER A 25 6.52 -14.44 0.27
N GLU A 26 6.32 -15.71 0.65
CA GLU A 26 7.43 -16.67 0.82
C GLU A 26 7.89 -17.29 -0.52
N GLY A 27 7.23 -16.93 -1.63
CA GLY A 27 7.56 -17.38 -2.99
C GLY A 27 7.04 -18.77 -3.37
N ASP A 28 6.35 -19.47 -2.46
CA ASP A 28 5.71 -20.77 -2.70
C ASP A 28 4.17 -20.69 -2.71
N GLY A 29 3.63 -19.48 -2.70
CA GLY A 29 2.19 -19.19 -2.60
C GLY A 29 1.68 -19.07 -1.16
N SER A 30 2.53 -19.27 -0.15
CA SER A 30 2.24 -18.89 1.24
C SER A 30 2.70 -17.46 1.54
N PHE A 31 2.17 -16.91 2.64
CA PHE A 31 2.43 -15.54 3.10
C PHE A 31 2.69 -15.52 4.61
N THR A 32 3.46 -14.54 5.07
CA THR A 32 3.67 -14.29 6.50
C THR A 32 2.36 -13.96 7.23
N GLU A 33 2.41 -13.91 8.56
CA GLU A 33 1.36 -13.24 9.32
C GLU A 33 1.29 -11.77 8.91
N SER A 34 0.07 -11.20 8.93
CA SER A 34 -0.14 -9.82 8.52
C SER A 34 0.40 -8.84 9.55
N GLU A 35 1.10 -7.82 9.07
CA GLU A 35 1.62 -6.73 9.89
C GLU A 35 1.05 -5.37 9.46
N ILE A 36 1.20 -4.36 10.31
CA ILE A 36 0.85 -2.97 9.98
C ILE A 36 1.99 -2.35 9.17
N LEU A 37 1.67 -1.77 8.02
CA LEU A 37 2.61 -1.00 7.22
C LEU A 37 2.87 0.36 7.89
N ASN A 38 4.03 0.48 8.53
CA ASN A 38 4.48 1.71 9.20
C ASN A 38 5.21 2.65 8.25
N LEU A 39 4.55 3.03 7.17
CA LEU A 39 5.09 3.94 6.17
C LEU A 39 4.59 5.37 6.40
N GLU A 40 5.46 6.37 6.25
CA GLU A 40 5.10 7.77 6.46
C GLU A 40 3.99 8.20 5.51
N GLY A 41 2.91 8.76 6.05
CA GLY A 41 1.74 9.19 5.28
C GLY A 41 0.82 8.08 4.78
N ALA A 42 1.20 6.81 4.90
CA ALA A 42 0.43 5.66 4.41
C ALA A 42 -0.96 5.54 5.06
N SER A 43 -1.07 5.84 6.36
CA SER A 43 -2.36 5.82 7.08
C SER A 43 -3.38 6.80 6.49
N ASN A 44 -2.96 7.87 5.80
CA ASN A 44 -3.87 8.81 5.15
C ASN A 44 -4.63 8.20 3.96
N PHE A 45 -4.26 7.02 3.46
CA PHE A 45 -4.99 6.31 2.40
C PHE A 45 -6.05 5.33 2.95
N THR A 46 -6.30 5.35 4.26
CA THR A 46 -7.30 4.51 4.94
C THR A 46 -8.67 5.18 5.01
N ILE A 47 -9.68 4.41 5.42
CA ILE A 47 -11.05 4.91 5.54
C ILE A 47 -11.19 5.92 6.68
N GLY A 48 -10.68 5.56 7.87
CA GLY A 48 -10.83 6.30 9.11
C GLY A 48 -9.99 7.55 9.19
N ALA A 49 -8.73 7.51 8.73
CA ALA A 49 -7.84 8.66 8.80
C ALA A 49 -7.99 9.62 7.61
N GLY A 50 -8.19 9.09 6.39
CA GLY A 50 -8.22 9.91 5.17
C GLY A 50 -9.54 9.92 4.39
N GLY A 51 -10.53 9.11 4.79
CA GLY A 51 -11.82 9.05 4.09
C GLY A 51 -11.81 8.25 2.78
N TRP A 52 -10.80 7.41 2.54
CA TRP A 52 -10.63 6.65 1.28
C TRP A 52 -11.52 5.40 1.26
N THR A 53 -12.82 5.63 1.11
CA THR A 53 -13.84 4.60 1.34
C THR A 53 -13.85 3.48 0.29
N ARG A 54 -13.61 3.77 -0.99
CA ARG A 54 -13.78 2.81 -2.09
C ARG A 54 -12.81 3.09 -3.24
N GLN A 55 -12.27 2.02 -3.82
CA GLN A 55 -11.30 2.10 -4.92
C GLN A 55 -11.83 2.84 -6.16
N GLY A 56 -13.13 2.71 -6.46
CA GLY A 56 -13.71 3.39 -7.63
C GLY A 56 -13.89 4.91 -7.47
N GLN A 57 -13.80 5.44 -6.23
CA GLN A 57 -13.90 6.87 -5.95
C GLN A 57 -12.55 7.47 -5.57
N PHE A 58 -11.76 6.74 -4.79
CA PHE A 58 -10.42 7.10 -4.37
C PHE A 58 -9.44 5.98 -4.77
N PRO A 59 -9.06 5.90 -6.06
CA PRO A 59 -8.13 4.90 -6.55
C PRO A 59 -6.79 4.97 -5.83
N ARG A 60 -6.33 3.82 -5.33
CA ARG A 60 -4.98 3.60 -4.80
C ARG A 60 -4.25 2.58 -5.65
N PHE A 61 -3.02 2.88 -6.01
CA PHE A 61 -2.14 2.04 -6.78
C PHE A 61 -0.86 1.79 -6.00
N LEU A 62 -0.22 0.68 -6.31
CA LEU A 62 1.07 0.29 -5.74
C LEU A 62 2.01 0.08 -6.93
N ASP A 63 3.11 0.83 -6.96
CA ASP A 63 4.13 0.75 -8.01
C ASP A 63 5.40 1.48 -7.54
N ASP A 64 6.57 1.07 -8.02
CA ASP A 64 7.81 1.81 -7.76
C ASP A 64 7.84 3.06 -8.66
N ILE A 65 7.67 4.25 -8.06
CA ILE A 65 7.71 5.53 -8.77
C ILE A 65 8.98 6.33 -8.47
N ASN A 66 9.84 5.80 -7.60
CA ASN A 66 11.00 6.51 -7.07
C ASN A 66 12.36 5.85 -7.47
N GLY A 67 12.32 4.58 -7.89
CA GLY A 67 13.44 3.79 -8.39
C GLY A 67 14.25 3.10 -7.30
N ASP A 68 13.63 2.73 -6.17
CA ASP A 68 14.28 2.01 -5.07
C ASP A 68 13.98 0.51 -5.04
N ASP A 69 13.34 0.00 -6.09
CA ASP A 69 12.91 -1.39 -6.25
C ASP A 69 11.83 -1.83 -5.23
N LYS A 70 11.18 -0.90 -4.54
CA LYS A 70 10.04 -1.16 -3.65
C LYS A 70 8.79 -0.42 -4.12
N ALA A 71 7.64 -1.03 -3.91
CA ALA A 71 6.39 -0.42 -4.29
C ALA A 71 6.03 0.77 -3.37
N ASP A 72 5.78 1.92 -3.99
CA ASP A 72 5.21 3.09 -3.34
C ASP A 72 3.68 3.03 -3.36
N ILE A 73 3.02 3.89 -2.59
CA ILE A 73 1.57 4.11 -2.70
C ILE A 73 1.31 5.38 -3.49
N VAL A 74 0.51 5.28 -4.56
CA VAL A 74 -0.05 6.44 -5.27
C VAL A 74 -1.57 6.45 -5.13
N GLY A 75 -2.12 7.55 -4.64
CA GLY A 75 -3.55 7.70 -4.47
C GLY A 75 -4.11 8.95 -5.15
N PHE A 76 -5.28 8.79 -5.77
CA PHE A 76 -6.05 9.87 -6.38
C PHE A 76 -7.15 10.34 -5.42
N GLY A 77 -6.87 11.42 -4.69
CA GLY A 77 -7.80 12.04 -3.75
C GLY A 77 -8.84 12.91 -4.47
N SER A 78 -9.72 13.56 -3.71
CA SER A 78 -10.77 14.42 -4.28
C SER A 78 -10.25 15.69 -4.96
N GLU A 79 -9.10 16.20 -4.52
CA GLU A 79 -8.53 17.47 -5.02
C GLU A 79 -7.13 17.32 -5.62
N SER A 80 -6.37 16.33 -5.15
CA SER A 80 -4.96 16.15 -5.48
C SER A 80 -4.60 14.68 -5.60
N VAL A 81 -3.49 14.40 -6.29
CA VAL A 81 -2.80 13.12 -6.25
C VAL A 81 -1.77 13.16 -5.13
N PHE A 82 -1.69 12.09 -4.35
CA PHE A 82 -0.78 11.92 -3.23
C PHE A 82 0.09 10.69 -3.44
N ALA A 83 1.30 10.72 -2.87
CA ALA A 83 2.18 9.56 -2.82
C ALA A 83 2.75 9.37 -1.41
N ALA A 84 3.02 8.12 -1.04
CA ALA A 84 3.86 7.76 0.11
C ALA A 84 4.94 6.81 -0.41
N LEU A 85 6.20 7.16 -0.15
CA LEU A 85 7.37 6.49 -0.71
C LEU A 85 8.01 5.53 0.30
N ALA A 86 8.41 4.34 -0.16
CA ALA A 86 8.96 3.24 0.66
C ALA A 86 10.32 3.51 1.34
#